data_AF-A0A355E1N7-F1
#
_entry.id   AF-A0A355E1N7-F1
#
_cell.length_a   1.000
_cell.length_b   1.000
_cell.length_c   1.000
_cell.angle_alpha   90.00
_cell.angle_beta   90.00
_cell.angle_gamma   90.00
#
_symmetry.space_group_name_H-M   'P 1'
#
loop_
_entity.id
_entity.type
_entity.pdbx_description
1 polymer ?
#
loop_
_entity_poly.entity_id
_entity_poly.type
_entity_poly.pdbx_seq_one_letter_code
_entity_poly.pdbx_strand_id
1 'polypeptide(L)'
;MIDFWATWCATCVESLPEMAELHEKFRGRDFLILAVSMDEGSPESVASFAAERRLPYRILFADAAVADDYRVSGLPAQYLVDRDGIITQSYLSDTDFAKLSEDIAALLDRRTP
;
A
#
# COMPACT_ATOMS: atom_id res chain seq x y z
N MET A 1 -5.96 -2.80 1.69
CA MET A 1 -4.88 -2.87 0.69
C MET A 1 -3.55 -2.93 1.41
N ILE A 2 -2.61 -3.71 0.89
CA ILE A 2 -1.23 -3.77 1.36
C ILE A 2 -0.35 -3.16 0.27
N ASP A 3 0.50 -2.21 0.64
CA ASP A 3 1.42 -1.51 -0.26
C ASP A 3 2.84 -1.70 0.24
N PHE A 4 3.64 -2.50 -0.48
CA PHE A 4 5.05 -2.70 -0.17
C PHE A 4 5.87 -1.62 -0.85
N TRP A 5 6.66 -0.91 -0.04
CA TRP A 5 7.44 0.25 -0.47
C TRP A 5 8.75 0.35 0.31
N ALA A 6 9.63 1.29 -0.08
CA ALA A 6 10.80 1.64 0.71
C ALA A 6 11.20 3.11 0.49
N THR A 7 11.86 3.73 1.46
CA THR A 7 12.29 5.14 1.36
C THR A 7 13.37 5.38 0.31
N TRP A 8 14.17 4.35 0.02
CA TRP A 8 15.21 4.36 -1.02
C TRP A 8 14.70 3.99 -2.42
N CYS A 9 13.45 3.53 -2.54
CA CYS A 9 12.82 3.17 -3.81
C CYS A 9 12.26 4.41 -4.49
N ALA A 10 12.93 4.90 -5.55
CA ALA A 10 12.55 6.15 -6.22
C ALA A 10 11.10 6.13 -6.75
N THR A 11 10.72 5.07 -7.46
CA THR A 11 9.35 4.90 -7.99
C THR A 11 8.31 4.82 -6.88
N CYS A 12 8.64 4.21 -5.75
CA CYS A 12 7.78 4.19 -4.57
C CYS A 12 7.55 5.61 -4.04
N VAL A 13 8.62 6.38 -3.86
CA VAL A 13 8.55 7.76 -3.36
C VAL A 13 7.78 8.68 -4.32
N GLU A 14 7.94 8.49 -5.63
CA GLU A 14 7.19 9.19 -6.67
C GLU A 14 5.68 8.92 -6.57
N SER A 15 5.27 7.72 -6.15
CA SER A 15 3.87 7.28 -6.07
C SER A 15 3.15 7.67 -4.76
N LEU A 16 3.88 8.21 -3.77
CA LEU A 16 3.30 8.55 -2.46
C LEU A 16 2.16 9.59 -2.53
N PRO A 17 2.22 10.64 -3.37
CA PRO A 17 1.12 11.59 -3.54
C PRO A 17 -0.16 10.92 -4.03
N GLU A 18 -0.09 10.08 -5.06
CA GLU A 18 -1.23 9.37 -5.64
C GLU A 18 -1.84 8.40 -4.61
N MET A 19 -1.00 7.74 -3.81
CA MET A 19 -1.44 6.89 -2.70
C MET A 19 -2.15 7.69 -1.60
N ALA A 20 -1.70 8.91 -1.32
CA ALA A 20 -2.36 9.81 -0.37
C ALA A 20 -3.71 10.30 -0.92
N GLU A 21 -3.80 10.64 -2.21
CA GLU A 21 -5.06 10.97 -2.87
C GLU A 21 -6.05 9.80 -2.84
N LEU A 22 -5.56 8.58 -3.08
CA LEU A 22 -6.35 7.36 -3.00
C LEU A 22 -6.90 7.12 -1.58
N HIS A 23 -6.06 7.32 -0.57
CA HIS A 23 -6.50 7.27 0.83
C HIS A 23 -7.64 8.27 1.08
N GLU A 24 -7.45 9.53 0.70
CA GLU A 24 -8.44 10.58 0.94
C GLU A 24 -9.74 10.34 0.17
N LYS A 25 -9.65 9.85 -1.07
CA LYS A 25 -10.81 9.50 -1.91
C LYS A 25 -11.71 8.46 -1.25
N PHE A 26 -11.11 7.46 -0.59
CA PHE A 26 -11.85 6.38 0.08
C PHE A 26 -11.98 6.60 1.59
N ARG A 27 -11.58 7.77 2.11
CA ARG A 27 -11.68 8.08 3.53
C ARG A 27 -13.12 8.02 4.00
N GLY A 28 -13.35 7.34 5.13
CA GLY A 28 -14.69 7.11 5.67
C GLY A 28 -15.47 5.98 5.00
N ARG A 29 -14.92 5.35 3.96
CA ARG A 29 -15.34 4.02 3.52
C ARG A 29 -14.63 2.96 4.35
N ASP A 30 -15.11 1.72 4.23
CA ASP A 30 -14.48 0.57 4.87
C ASP A 30 -13.25 0.10 4.08
N PHE A 31 -12.27 1.01 3.96
CA PHE A 31 -11.04 0.83 3.22
C PHE A 31 -9.86 1.35 4.04
N LEU A 32 -8.77 0.59 4.03
CA LEU A 32 -7.53 0.91 4.71
C LEU A 32 -6.34 0.59 3.80
N ILE A 33 -5.34 1.47 3.84
CA ILE A 33 -4.02 1.23 3.26
C ILE A 33 -3.06 0.89 4.41
N LEU A 34 -2.44 -0.29 4.29
CA LEU A 34 -1.31 -0.73 5.12
C LEU A 34 -0.05 -0.63 4.26
N ALA A 35 0.72 0.45 4.44
CA ALA A 35 1.97 0.66 3.70
C ALA A 35 3.13 0.02 4.47
N VAL A 36 3.61 -1.11 3.98
CA VAL A 36 4.66 -1.92 4.60
C VAL A 36 6.01 -1.52 4.02
N SER A 37 6.81 -0.84 4.84
CA SER A 37 8.18 -0.47 4.48
C SER A 37 9.10 -1.68 4.56
N MET A 38 9.86 -1.89 3.49
CA MET A 38 10.94 -2.86 3.33
C MET A 38 12.33 -2.22 3.54
N ASP A 39 12.37 -1.08 4.23
CA ASP A 39 13.64 -0.44 4.56
C ASP A 39 14.44 -1.31 5.52
N GLU A 40 15.76 -1.33 5.35
CA GLU A 40 16.66 -1.91 6.33
C GLU A 40 16.97 -0.87 7.43
N GLY A 41 17.24 -1.35 8.64
CA GLY A 41 17.62 -0.50 9.77
C GLY A 41 16.50 -0.31 10.79
N SER A 42 16.21 0.93 11.14
CA SER A 42 15.37 1.27 12.30
C SER A 42 13.96 1.73 11.88
N PRO A 43 12.87 1.22 12.49
CA PRO A 43 11.52 1.72 12.26
C PRO A 43 11.36 3.24 12.45
N GLU A 44 12.20 3.86 13.28
CA GLU A 44 12.22 5.29 13.59
C GLU A 44 12.59 6.18 12.39
N SER A 45 13.46 5.70 11.48
CA SER A 45 13.84 6.46 10.28
C SER A 45 12.67 6.52 9.29
N VAL A 46 11.99 5.39 9.11
CA VAL A 46 10.78 5.28 8.29
C VAL A 46 9.65 6.13 8.88
N ALA A 47 9.47 6.09 10.21
CA ALA A 47 8.48 6.91 10.89
C ALA A 47 8.76 8.41 10.71
N SER A 48 10.01 8.84 10.82
CA SER A 48 10.43 10.22 10.57
C SER A 48 10.15 10.64 9.13
N PHE A 49 10.53 9.81 8.15
CA PHE A 49 10.29 10.05 6.73
C PHE A 49 8.79 10.20 6.43
N ALA A 50 7.96 9.32 6.98
CA ALA A 50 6.51 9.36 6.82
C ALA A 50 5.89 10.60 7.46
N ALA A 51 6.38 11.02 8.63
CA ALA A 51 5.92 12.22 9.32
C ALA A 51 6.27 13.50 8.55
N GLU A 52 7.49 13.61 8.02
CA GLU A 52 7.93 14.74 7.19
C GLU A 52 7.06 14.91 5.94
N ARG A 53 6.66 13.79 5.32
CA ARG A 53 5.79 13.77 4.14
C ARG A 53 4.31 13.74 4.44
N ARG A 54 3.94 13.68 5.73
CA ARG A 54 2.55 13.66 6.21
C ARG A 54 1.72 12.56 5.56
N LEU A 55 2.28 11.35 5.46
CA LEU A 55 1.57 10.22 4.86
C LEU A 55 0.30 9.91 5.70
N PRO A 56 -0.90 9.92 5.10
CA PRO A 56 -2.16 9.84 5.84
C PRO A 56 -2.58 8.41 6.22
N TYR A 57 -1.86 7.40 5.72
CA TYR A 57 -2.15 5.98 5.92
C TYR A 57 -1.24 5.32 6.95
N ARG A 58 -1.61 4.10 7.36
CA ARG A 58 -0.88 3.33 8.35
C ARG A 58 0.40 2.79 7.75
N ILE A 59 1.53 3.17 8.35
CA ILE A 59 2.84 2.62 8.02
C ILE A 59 3.14 1.43 8.93
N LEU A 60 3.63 0.34 8.34
CA LEU A 60 4.18 -0.82 9.02
C LEU A 60 5.66 -0.96 8.62
N PHE A 61 6.46 -1.55 9.49
CA PHE A 61 7.84 -1.91 9.22
C PHE A 61 7.94 -3.44 9.29
N ALA A 62 8.43 -4.08 8.24
CA ALA A 62 8.53 -5.53 8.20
C ALA A 62 9.89 -5.98 7.68
N ASP A 63 10.26 -7.20 8.05
CA ASP A 63 11.47 -7.84 7.57
C ASP A 63 11.22 -8.55 6.22
N ALA A 64 12.30 -9.11 5.66
CA ALA A 64 12.26 -9.82 4.40
C ALA A 64 11.35 -11.07 4.43
N ALA A 65 11.09 -11.67 5.59
CA ALA A 65 10.23 -12.85 5.67
C ALA A 65 8.78 -12.53 5.27
N VAL A 66 8.28 -11.34 5.65
CA VAL A 66 6.96 -10.88 5.22
C VAL A 66 6.92 -10.63 3.71
N ALA A 67 7.99 -10.08 3.13
CA ALA A 67 8.08 -9.90 1.68
C ALA A 67 8.04 -11.25 0.95
N ASP A 68 8.76 -12.25 1.46
CA ASP A 68 8.82 -13.61 0.91
C ASP A 68 7.45 -14.33 1.00
N ASP A 69 6.74 -14.21 2.12
CA ASP A 69 5.40 -14.76 2.32
C ASP A 69 4.40 -14.20 1.29
N TYR A 70 4.55 -12.92 0.94
CA TYR A 70 3.77 -12.25 -0.10
C TYR A 70 4.37 -12.39 -1.50
N ARG A 71 5.49 -13.09 -1.65
CA ARG A 71 6.23 -13.29 -2.91
C ARG A 71 6.58 -11.97 -3.62
N VAL A 72 6.91 -10.95 -2.84
CA VAL A 72 7.33 -9.63 -3.33
C VAL A 72 8.75 -9.73 -3.86
N SER A 73 8.90 -9.70 -5.18
CA SER A 73 10.20 -9.74 -5.86
C SER A 73 10.73 -8.37 -6.29
N GLY A 74 9.96 -7.30 -6.04
CA GLY A 74 10.29 -5.95 -6.47
C GLY A 74 9.34 -4.92 -5.87
N LEU A 75 9.75 -3.65 -5.89
CA LEU A 75 9.01 -2.52 -5.35
C LEU A 75 8.75 -1.46 -6.44
N PRO A 76 7.62 -0.73 -6.38
CA PRO A 76 6.51 -0.95 -5.44
C PRO A 76 5.71 -2.22 -5.76
N ALA A 77 5.00 -2.76 -4.76
CA ALA A 77 4.06 -3.86 -4.96
C ALA A 77 2.80 -3.67 -4.12
N GLN A 78 1.64 -3.54 -4.77
CA GLN A 78 0.36 -3.41 -4.10
C GLN A 78 -0.51 -4.64 -4.24
N TYR A 79 -1.18 -5.01 -3.16
CA TYR A 79 -2.14 -6.11 -3.10
C TYR A 79 -3.48 -5.61 -2.57
N LEU A 80 -4.53 -5.76 -3.38
CA LEU A 80 -5.89 -5.59 -2.92
C LEU A 80 -6.35 -6.86 -2.22
N VAL A 81 -6.82 -6.68 -0.99
CA VAL A 81 -7.30 -7.75 -0.12
C VAL A 81 -8.76 -7.44 0.21
N ASP A 82 -9.64 -8.41 0.01
CA ASP A 82 -11.04 -8.29 0.36
C ASP A 82 -11.31 -8.55 1.86
N ARG A 83 -12.59 -8.54 2.25
CA ARG A 83 -13.02 -8.72 3.65
C ARG A 83 -12.78 -10.12 4.20
N ASP A 84 -12.63 -11.11 3.32
CA ASP A 84 -12.35 -12.50 3.69
C ASP A 84 -10.83 -12.75 3.79
N GLY A 85 -10.01 -11.71 3.60
CA GLY A 85 -8.55 -11.80 3.64
C GLY A 85 -7.95 -12.36 2.35
N ILE A 86 -8.71 -12.42 1.26
CA ILE A 86 -8.25 -12.96 -0.02
C ILE A 86 -7.64 -11.84 -0.86
N ILE A 87 -6.44 -12.09 -1.39
CA ILE A 87 -5.82 -11.20 -2.39
C ILE A 87 -6.61 -11.33 -3.68
N THR A 88 -7.31 -10.27 -4.07
CA THR A 88 -8.13 -10.25 -5.29
C THR A 88 -7.38 -9.73 -6.49
N GLN A 89 -6.42 -8.81 -6.29
CA GLN A 89 -5.62 -8.17 -7.34
C GLN A 89 -4.22 -7.83 -6.83
N SER A 90 -3.24 -7.81 -7.73
CA SER A 90 -1.86 -7.41 -7.48
C SER A 90 -1.36 -6.43 -8.54
N TYR A 91 -0.62 -5.41 -8.13
CA TYR A 91 -0.01 -4.40 -8.98
C TYR A 91 1.49 -4.35 -8.62
N LEU A 92 2.34 -4.93 -9.47
CA LEU A 92 3.76 -5.22 -9.14
C LEU A 92 4.75 -4.35 -9.94
N SER A 93 4.25 -3.33 -10.63
CA SER A 93 4.99 -2.44 -11.52
C SER A 93 4.27 -1.08 -11.56
N ASP A 94 4.58 -0.22 -12.54
CA ASP A 94 3.89 1.05 -12.83
C ASP A 94 2.39 0.96 -12.53
N THR A 95 2.01 1.51 -11.38
CA THR A 95 0.66 1.36 -10.84
C THR A 95 -0.29 2.21 -11.67
N ASP A 96 -1.22 1.58 -12.37
CA ASP A 96 -2.35 2.27 -12.96
C ASP A 96 -3.32 2.67 -11.84
N PHE A 97 -3.15 3.88 -11.31
CA PHE A 97 -3.96 4.41 -10.22
C PHE A 97 -5.44 4.57 -10.56
N ALA A 98 -5.78 4.78 -11.85
CA ALA A 98 -7.15 4.83 -12.28
C ALA A 98 -7.79 3.44 -12.14
N LYS A 99 -7.10 2.42 -12.65
CA LYS A 99 -7.56 1.03 -12.54
C LYS A 99 -7.59 0.54 -11.09
N LEU A 100 -6.57 0.85 -10.30
CA LEU A 100 -6.52 0.54 -8.87
C LEU A 100 -7.72 1.15 -8.14
N SER A 101 -8.04 2.41 -8.41
CA SER A 101 -9.19 3.07 -7.80
C SER A 101 -10.52 2.45 -8.21
N GLU A 102 -10.68 2.01 -9.46
CA GLU A 102 -11.89 1.31 -9.91
C GLU A 102 -12.06 -0.03 -9.20
N ASP A 103 -10.98 -0.80 -9.09
CA ASP A 103 -11.00 -2.12 -8.45
C ASP A 103 -11.31 -2.00 -6.95
N ILE A 104 -10.79 -0.96 -6.26
CA ILE A 104 -11.17 -0.66 -4.87
C ILE A 104 -12.66 -0.35 -4.76
N ALA A 105 -13.20 0.52 -5.61
CA ALA A 105 -14.62 0.84 -5.60
C ALA A 105 -15.49 -0.40 -5.82
N ALA A 106 -15.11 -1.25 -6.78
CA ALA A 106 -15.81 -2.50 -7.06
C ALA A 106 -15.80 -3.46 -5.85
N LEU A 107 -14.69 -3.58 -5.13
CA LEU A 107 -14.61 -4.39 -3.92
C LEU A 107 -15.44 -3.82 -2.76
N LEU A 108 -15.49 -2.49 -2.62
CA LEU A 108 -16.29 -1.85 -1.58
C LEU A 108 -17.80 -1.94 -1.83
N ASP A 109 -18.22 -1.99 -3.08
CA ASP A 109 -19.63 -2.06 -3.48
C ASP A 109 -20.15 -3.50 -3.55
N ARG A 110 -19.25 -4.49 -3.57
CA ARG A 110 -19.61 -5.90 -3.36
C ARG A 110 -20.23 -6.04 -1.97
N ARG A 111 -21.54 -6.29 -1.94
CA ARG A 111 -22.21 -6.77 -0.72
C ARG A 111 -21.63 -8.13 -0.38
N THR A 112 -20.81 -8.19 0.66
CA THR A 112 -20.58 -9.44 1.37
C THR A 112 -21.94 -9.91 1.91
N PRO A 113 -22.36 -11.15 1.62
CA PRO A 113 -23.66 -11.67 2.04
C PRO A 113 -23.83 -11.70 3.56
#